data_AF-A0A2E5IG91-F1
#
_entry.id   AF-A0A2E5IG91-F1
#
_cell.length_a   1.000
_cell.length_b   1.000
_cell.length_c   1.000
_cell.angle_alpha   90.00
_cell.angle_beta   90.00
_cell.angle_gamma   90.00
#
_symmetry.space_group_name_H-M   'P 1'
#
loop_
_entity.id
_entity.type
_entity.pdbx_description
1 polymer ?
#
loop_
_entity_poly.entity_id
_entity_poly.type
_entity_poly.pdbx_seq_one_letter_code
_entity_poly.pdbx_strand_id
1 'polypeptide(L)'
;MILLMGASPRVAEMDEFADLEAEFADDKPQVDMEFVKSLVMSVEYEGLDHGMFITDYRKLWTPIHKISLVLFGILFIPLFGLGVFMIIAGTNKGPIMQDTEIIEAKVYLGEQHAVVSYSMIDEDIGSLAYYPVESGSFIKIERRIWGTDNGTHESVEHLLCSGSEKILLLESRSDSGIKADRKVILELSRLANLPIR
;
A
#
# COMPACT_ATOMS: atom_id res chain seq x y z
N MET A 1 -65.74 -21.98 -0.99
CA MET A 1 -64.62 -21.21 -1.52
C MET A 1 -64.36 -20.04 -0.58
N ILE A 2 -63.33 -20.16 0.25
CA ILE A 2 -62.40 -19.13 0.74
C ILE A 2 -61.28 -19.93 1.44
N LEU A 3 -60.08 -19.86 0.86
CA LEU A 3 -58.81 -20.33 1.41
C LEU A 3 -58.32 -19.31 2.45
N LEU A 4 -57.81 -19.77 3.59
CA LEU A 4 -56.83 -19.05 4.42
C LEU A 4 -55.84 -20.12 4.94
N MET A 5 -54.81 -20.42 4.15
CA MET A 5 -53.42 -19.96 4.33
C MET A 5 -52.86 -20.30 5.72
N GLY A 6 -52.02 -21.35 5.73
CA GLY A 6 -51.27 -21.78 6.88
C GLY A 6 -50.25 -20.73 7.32
N ALA A 7 -50.24 -20.47 8.62
CA ALA A 7 -49.12 -19.84 9.28
C ALA A 7 -48.05 -20.91 9.52
N SER A 8 -47.04 -20.94 8.65
CA SER A 8 -45.78 -21.62 8.95
C SER A 8 -45.02 -20.78 10.00
N PRO A 9 -44.63 -21.33 11.15
CA PRO A 9 -43.74 -20.60 12.04
C PRO A 9 -42.39 -20.45 11.33
N ARG A 10 -41.99 -19.20 11.08
CA ARG A 10 -40.61 -18.89 10.69
C ARG A 10 -39.73 -19.41 11.81
N VAL A 11 -39.02 -20.51 11.54
CA VAL A 11 -37.81 -20.86 12.28
C VAL A 11 -36.90 -19.63 12.10
N ALA A 12 -36.71 -18.87 13.17
CA ALA A 12 -35.55 -18.01 13.26
C ALA A 12 -34.36 -18.97 13.19
N GLU A 13 -33.67 -19.02 12.06
CA GLU A 13 -32.31 -19.54 12.02
C GLU A 13 -31.52 -18.66 12.99
N MET A 14 -31.43 -19.10 14.24
CA MET A 14 -30.49 -18.59 15.21
C MET A 14 -29.14 -19.08 14.70
N ASP A 15 -28.43 -18.21 14.00
CA ASP A 15 -27.11 -18.47 13.48
C ASP A 15 -26.12 -18.55 14.65
N GLU A 16 -26.08 -19.72 15.30
CA GLU A 16 -25.17 -20.03 16.42
C GLU A 16 -23.68 -19.94 16.03
N PHE A 17 -23.37 -19.72 14.74
CA PHE A 17 -22.02 -19.47 14.25
C PHE A 17 -21.70 -17.98 14.09
N ALA A 18 -22.69 -17.08 14.09
CA ALA A 18 -22.46 -15.64 13.99
C ALA A 18 -21.69 -15.09 15.21
N ASP A 19 -22.00 -15.60 16.40
CA ASP A 19 -21.30 -15.22 17.63
C ASP A 19 -19.85 -15.74 17.64
N LEU A 20 -19.61 -16.92 17.06
CA LEU A 20 -18.26 -17.50 16.91
C LEU A 20 -17.44 -16.77 15.83
N GLU A 21 -18.05 -16.35 14.72
CA GLU A 21 -17.38 -15.52 13.71
C GLU A 21 -17.04 -14.12 14.24
N ALA A 22 -17.91 -13.54 15.08
CA ALA A 22 -17.65 -12.27 15.75
C ALA A 22 -16.52 -12.38 16.79
N GLU A 23 -16.48 -13.48 17.56
CA GLU A 23 -15.41 -13.74 18.54
C GLU A 23 -14.06 -14.02 17.85
N PHE A 24 -14.05 -14.67 16.69
CA PHE A 24 -12.85 -14.85 15.86
C PHE A 24 -12.42 -13.59 15.08
N ALA A 25 -13.35 -12.68 14.76
CA ALA A 25 -13.03 -11.41 14.10
C ALA A 25 -12.28 -10.43 15.02
N ASP A 26 -12.54 -10.51 16.33
CA ASP A 26 -11.89 -9.67 17.35
C ASP A 26 -10.50 -10.18 17.78
N ASP A 27 -10.15 -11.43 17.45
CA ASP A 27 -8.88 -12.06 17.88
C ASP A 27 -7.74 -11.92 16.85
N LYS A 28 -7.83 -10.93 15.95
CA LYS A 28 -6.67 -10.55 15.12
C LYS A 28 -5.60 -9.96 16.04
N PRO A 29 -4.36 -10.50 16.04
CA PRO A 29 -3.31 -9.97 16.89
C PRO A 29 -3.11 -8.49 16.58
N GLN A 30 -3.44 -7.64 17.54
CA GLN A 30 -3.27 -6.20 17.41
C GLN A 30 -1.77 -5.91 17.34
N VAL A 31 -1.28 -5.59 16.14
CA VAL A 31 0.14 -5.31 15.92
C VAL A 31 0.47 -3.97 16.60
N ASP A 32 1.47 -3.99 17.47
CA ASP A 32 1.98 -2.78 18.11
C ASP A 32 2.63 -1.86 17.08
N MET A 33 1.98 -0.73 16.81
CA MET A 33 2.43 0.23 15.82
C MET A 33 3.69 0.99 16.25
N GLU A 34 3.99 1.10 17.55
CA GLU A 34 5.26 1.68 18.00
C GLU A 34 6.43 0.75 17.67
N PHE A 35 6.24 -0.56 17.85
CA PHE A 35 7.20 -1.55 17.39
C PHE A 35 7.43 -1.45 15.88
N VAL A 36 6.37 -1.40 15.06
CA VAL A 36 6.53 -1.28 13.59
C VAL A 36 7.23 0.02 13.20
N LYS A 37 6.95 1.15 13.89
CA LYS A 37 7.69 2.40 13.66
C LYS A 37 9.18 2.23 13.97
N SER A 38 9.52 1.64 15.11
CA SER A 38 10.92 1.40 15.47
C SER A 38 11.65 0.54 14.44
N LEU A 39 10.95 -0.45 13.87
CA LEU A 39 11.45 -1.34 12.84
C LEU A 39 11.67 -0.61 11.51
N VAL A 40 10.77 0.30 11.13
CA VAL A 40 10.98 1.16 9.95
C VAL A 40 12.20 2.06 10.15
N MET A 41 12.33 2.68 11.33
CA MET A 41 13.49 3.54 11.62
C MET A 41 14.80 2.74 11.61
N SER A 42 14.84 1.52 12.15
CA SER A 42 16.05 0.70 12.05
C SER A 42 16.39 0.36 10.61
N VAL A 43 15.40 0.01 9.78
CA VAL A 43 15.62 -0.26 8.35
C VAL A 43 16.22 0.94 7.61
N GLU A 44 15.77 2.15 7.94
CA GLU A 44 16.20 3.37 7.26
C GLU A 44 17.56 3.91 7.72
N TYR A 45 17.87 3.81 9.02
CA TYR A 45 19.09 4.40 9.58
C TYR A 45 20.21 3.39 9.84
N GLU A 46 19.86 2.13 10.11
CA GLU A 46 20.83 1.06 10.40
C GLU A 46 21.00 0.11 9.22
N GLY A 47 20.01 0.07 8.32
CA GLY A 47 19.99 -0.79 7.14
C GLY A 47 19.15 -2.05 7.32
N LEU A 48 19.03 -2.82 6.24
CA LEU A 48 18.20 -4.03 6.19
C LEU A 48 19.07 -5.29 6.17
N ASP A 49 19.19 -5.98 7.30
CA ASP A 49 20.00 -7.19 7.43
C ASP A 49 19.30 -8.44 6.87
N HIS A 50 18.03 -8.66 7.22
CA HIS A 50 17.27 -9.85 6.83
C HIS A 50 15.96 -9.45 6.14
N GLY A 51 16.03 -9.11 4.86
CA GLY A 51 14.85 -8.70 4.10
C GLY A 51 15.18 -8.25 2.69
N MET A 52 14.20 -7.61 2.04
CA MET A 52 14.43 -6.90 0.78
C MET A 52 13.50 -5.71 0.62
N PHE A 53 13.97 -4.66 -0.04
CA PHE A 53 13.11 -3.61 -0.57
C PHE A 53 12.36 -4.15 -1.79
N ILE A 54 11.03 -4.04 -1.76
CA ILE A 54 10.14 -4.35 -2.88
C ILE A 54 10.00 -3.09 -3.74
N THR A 55 9.71 -1.96 -3.10
CA THR A 55 9.77 -0.62 -3.71
C THR A 55 10.54 0.31 -2.80
N ASP A 56 11.38 1.14 -3.38
CA ASP A 56 12.09 2.21 -2.69
C ASP A 56 12.05 3.48 -3.56
N TYR A 57 11.07 4.34 -3.30
CA TYR A 57 10.97 5.63 -3.94
C TYR A 57 11.48 6.70 -2.99
N ARG A 58 12.59 7.34 -3.36
CA ARG A 58 13.18 8.46 -2.62
C ARG A 58 13.21 9.70 -3.48
N LYS A 59 12.77 10.82 -2.92
CA LYS A 59 12.85 12.11 -3.60
C LYS A 59 13.26 13.21 -2.64
N LEU A 60 14.41 13.82 -2.95
CA LEU A 60 14.87 15.03 -2.29
C LEU A 60 14.13 16.25 -2.86
N TRP A 61 13.47 16.99 -1.98
CA TRP A 61 12.82 18.26 -2.26
C TRP A 61 13.65 19.41 -1.70
N THR A 62 14.39 20.06 -2.57
CA THR A 62 15.16 21.26 -2.18
C THR A 62 14.27 22.50 -2.05
N PRO A 63 14.70 23.53 -1.30
CA PRO A 63 13.97 24.79 -1.18
C PRO A 63 13.60 25.40 -2.52
N ILE A 64 14.47 25.29 -3.53
CA ILE A 64 14.23 25.83 -4.87
C ILE A 64 13.00 25.17 -5.51
N HIS A 65 12.86 23.84 -5.40
CA HIS A 65 11.70 23.14 -5.94
C HIS A 65 10.41 23.58 -5.25
N LYS A 66 10.43 23.66 -3.91
CA LYS A 66 9.28 24.04 -3.09
C LYS A 66 8.84 25.48 -3.38
N ILE A 67 9.80 26.43 -3.35
CA ILE A 67 9.56 27.85 -3.65
C ILE A 67 9.06 28.02 -5.08
N SER A 68 9.65 27.33 -6.06
CA SER A 68 9.19 27.40 -7.45
C SER A 68 7.73 27.00 -7.56
N LEU A 69 7.32 25.90 -6.90
CA LEU A 69 5.93 25.46 -6.90
C LEU A 69 4.98 26.51 -6.29
N VAL A 70 5.40 27.15 -5.19
CA VAL A 70 4.64 28.22 -4.55
C VAL A 70 4.53 29.45 -5.45
N LEU A 71 5.64 29.88 -6.08
CA LEU A 71 5.66 31.04 -6.99
C LEU A 71 4.81 30.80 -8.23
N PHE A 72 4.94 29.64 -8.88
CA PHE A 72 4.05 29.26 -9.98
C PHE A 72 2.60 29.18 -9.51
N GLY A 73 2.37 28.63 -8.32
CA GLY A 73 1.06 28.62 -7.69
C GLY A 73 0.46 30.02 -7.60
N ILE A 74 1.17 31.00 -7.05
CA ILE A 74 0.72 32.39 -6.97
C ILE A 74 0.39 32.95 -8.36
N LEU A 75 1.24 32.68 -9.36
CA LEU A 75 1.03 33.13 -10.74
C LEU A 75 -0.23 32.52 -11.37
N PHE A 76 -0.57 31.28 -11.02
CA PHE A 76 -1.73 30.54 -11.54
C PHE A 76 -3.01 30.68 -10.70
N ILE A 77 -2.99 31.39 -9.55
CA ILE A 77 -4.21 31.66 -8.76
C ILE A 77 -5.32 32.30 -9.63
N PRO A 78 -5.05 33.30 -10.49
CA PRO A 78 -6.10 33.93 -11.29
C PRO A 78 -6.80 32.99 -12.28
N LEU A 79 -6.19 31.84 -12.61
CA LEU A 79 -6.78 30.82 -13.46
C LEU A 79 -7.66 29.88 -12.63
N PHE A 80 -8.80 30.41 -12.18
CA PHE A 80 -9.83 29.64 -11.44
C PHE A 80 -9.33 28.98 -10.14
N GLY A 81 -8.32 29.56 -9.48
CA GLY A 81 -7.78 29.01 -8.23
C GLY A 81 -6.89 27.77 -8.42
N LEU A 82 -6.54 27.39 -9.64
CA LEU A 82 -5.64 26.25 -9.91
C LEU A 82 -4.31 26.38 -9.14
N GLY A 83 -3.83 27.61 -9.00
CA GLY A 83 -2.62 27.93 -8.25
C GLY A 83 -2.62 27.48 -6.78
N VAL A 84 -3.79 27.37 -6.15
CA VAL A 84 -3.91 26.95 -4.74
C VAL A 84 -3.38 25.53 -4.55
N PHE A 85 -3.66 24.61 -5.47
CA PHE A 85 -3.17 23.23 -5.40
C PHE A 85 -1.63 23.17 -5.48
N MET A 86 -1.01 24.03 -6.29
CA MET A 86 0.44 24.10 -6.39
C MET A 86 1.06 24.68 -5.10
N ILE A 87 0.43 25.68 -4.48
CA ILE A 87 0.93 26.21 -3.20
C ILE A 87 0.88 25.13 -2.13
N ILE A 88 -0.25 24.43 -2.00
CA ILE A 88 -0.43 23.33 -1.05
C ILE A 88 0.60 22.21 -1.32
N ALA A 89 0.79 21.83 -2.58
CA ALA A 89 1.75 20.80 -2.94
C ALA A 89 3.20 21.19 -2.62
N GLY A 90 3.52 22.49 -2.55
CA GLY A 90 4.86 22.99 -2.22
C GLY A 90 5.07 23.06 -0.71
N THR A 91 4.02 23.41 0.04
CA THR A 91 4.04 23.51 1.51
C THR A 91 3.94 22.16 2.20
N ASN A 92 3.29 21.16 1.58
CA ASN A 92 3.07 19.83 2.18
C ASN A 92 4.29 18.90 2.06
N LYS A 93 5.44 19.40 1.60
CA LYS A 93 6.67 18.62 1.35
C LYS A 93 7.74 18.92 2.41
N GLY A 94 7.31 19.21 3.63
CA GLY A 94 8.17 19.65 4.73
C GLY A 94 8.49 21.16 4.72
N PRO A 95 9.38 21.63 5.61
CA PRO A 95 9.71 23.05 5.73
C PRO A 95 10.22 23.66 4.42
N ILE A 96 9.72 24.84 4.02
CA ILE A 96 10.03 25.46 2.70
C ILE A 96 11.52 25.77 2.53
N MET A 97 12.20 26.18 3.60
CA MET A 97 13.58 26.68 3.55
C MET A 97 14.64 25.60 3.82
N GLN A 98 14.23 24.34 3.93
CA GLN A 98 15.13 23.22 4.17
C GLN A 98 14.98 22.18 3.07
N ASP A 99 16.02 21.39 2.85
CA ASP A 99 15.90 20.16 2.08
C ASP A 99 15.02 19.18 2.87
N THR A 100 14.16 18.46 2.17
CA THR A 100 13.33 17.41 2.77
C THR A 100 13.38 16.18 1.90
N GLU A 101 13.64 15.03 2.52
CA GLU A 101 13.57 13.75 1.87
C GLU A 101 12.16 13.17 2.03
N ILE A 102 11.57 12.70 0.93
CA ILE A 102 10.33 11.94 0.96
C ILE A 102 10.64 10.54 0.51
N ILE A 103 10.28 9.59 1.37
CA ILE A 103 10.50 8.17 1.13
C ILE A 103 9.13 7.50 1.12
N GLU A 104 8.87 6.73 0.07
CA GLU A 104 7.73 5.83 -0.05
C GLU A 104 8.27 4.44 -0.37
N ALA A 105 8.15 3.53 0.58
CA ALA A 105 8.79 2.24 0.48
C ALA A 105 7.88 1.09 0.92
N LYS A 106 8.17 -0.07 0.34
CA LYS A 106 7.62 -1.37 0.74
C LYS A 106 8.77 -2.31 0.95
N VAL A 107 8.84 -2.89 2.13
CA VAL A 107 9.95 -3.74 2.55
C VAL A 107 9.39 -5.05 3.04
N TYR A 108 9.97 -6.15 2.58
CA TYR A 108 9.77 -7.45 3.19
C TYR A 108 10.81 -7.65 4.30
N LEU A 109 10.31 -7.89 5.50
CA LEU A 109 11.11 -8.14 6.70
C LEU A 109 11.09 -9.64 6.98
N GLY A 110 12.24 -10.28 6.80
CA GLY A 110 12.38 -11.73 6.87
C GLY A 110 12.20 -12.28 8.27
N GLU A 111 12.68 -11.57 9.30
CA GLU A 111 12.57 -11.99 10.71
C GLU A 111 11.12 -11.97 11.20
N GLN A 112 10.39 -10.91 10.87
CA GLN A 112 8.97 -10.75 11.24
C GLN A 112 8.03 -11.44 10.25
N HIS A 113 8.57 -11.97 9.14
CA HIS A 113 7.84 -12.58 8.04
C HIS A 113 6.64 -11.72 7.60
N ALA A 114 6.92 -10.45 7.30
CA ALA A 114 5.89 -9.46 7.03
C ALA A 114 6.33 -8.47 5.95
N VAL A 115 5.36 -7.90 5.24
CA VAL A 115 5.57 -6.76 4.35
C VAL A 115 5.14 -5.50 5.08
N VAL A 116 6.02 -4.50 5.15
CA VAL A 116 5.73 -3.20 5.72
C VAL A 116 5.71 -2.18 4.60
N SER A 117 4.63 -1.42 4.49
CA SER A 117 4.50 -0.28 3.58
C SER A 117 4.51 0.99 4.42
N TYR A 118 5.38 1.93 4.09
CA TYR A 118 5.43 3.20 4.81
C TYR A 118 5.72 4.37 3.88
N SER A 119 5.32 5.55 4.34
CA SER A 119 5.80 6.82 3.82
C SER A 119 6.32 7.69 4.95
N MET A 120 7.42 8.38 4.69
CA MET A 120 8.04 9.30 5.63
C MET A 120 8.47 10.59 4.93
N ILE A 121 8.45 11.67 5.69
CA ILE A 121 8.98 12.97 5.33
C ILE A 121 10.06 13.27 6.36
N ASP A 122 11.32 13.25 5.93
CA ASP A 122 12.47 13.21 6.85
C ASP A 122 12.27 12.08 7.89
N GLU A 123 12.33 12.35 9.19
CA GLU A 123 12.12 11.35 10.26
C GLU A 123 10.64 11.06 10.58
N ASP A 124 9.71 11.84 10.03
CA ASP A 124 8.30 11.75 10.38
C ASP A 124 7.56 10.74 9.49
N ILE A 125 7.13 9.62 10.09
CA ILE A 125 6.34 8.58 9.43
C ILE A 125 4.90 9.07 9.25
N GLY A 126 4.49 9.29 8.00
CA GLY A 126 3.16 9.75 7.61
C GLY A 126 2.16 8.62 7.41
N SER A 127 2.55 7.55 6.71
CA SER A 127 1.72 6.35 6.57
C SER A 127 2.51 5.11 6.95
N LEU A 128 1.85 4.17 7.60
CA LEU A 128 2.45 2.92 8.03
C LEU A 128 1.40 1.81 7.99
N ALA A 129 1.71 0.74 7.28
CA ALA A 129 0.89 -0.46 7.22
C ALA A 129 1.79 -1.69 7.35
N TYR A 130 1.35 -2.63 8.18
CA TYR A 130 2.03 -3.88 8.45
C TYR A 130 1.17 -5.04 7.98
N TYR A 131 1.75 -5.90 7.15
CA TYR A 131 1.05 -7.02 6.53
C TYR A 131 1.77 -8.33 6.85
N PRO A 132 1.29 -9.11 7.82
CA PRO A 132 1.88 -10.40 8.12
C PRO A 132 1.69 -11.34 6.92
N VAL A 133 2.74 -12.10 6.60
CA VAL A 133 2.68 -13.15 5.59
C VAL A 133 2.23 -14.43 6.28
N GLU A 134 0.96 -14.77 6.12
CA GLU A 134 0.36 -15.93 6.79
C GLU A 134 0.64 -17.23 6.04
N SER A 135 0.45 -18.35 6.72
CA SER A 135 0.49 -19.68 6.10
C SER A 135 -0.56 -19.79 5.00
N GLY A 136 -0.13 -20.13 3.78
CA GLY A 136 -1.00 -20.19 2.62
C GLY A 136 -1.05 -18.89 1.80
N SER A 137 -0.34 -17.85 2.23
CA SER A 137 -0.11 -16.66 1.42
C SER A 137 0.53 -17.02 0.08
N PHE A 138 0.23 -16.24 -0.95
CA PHE A 138 0.79 -16.42 -2.27
C PHE A 138 0.88 -15.10 -3.02
N ILE A 139 1.75 -15.06 -4.02
CA ILE A 139 1.85 -13.90 -4.92
C ILE A 139 0.97 -14.18 -6.12
N LYS A 140 0.02 -13.30 -6.40
CA LYS A 140 -0.85 -13.33 -7.57
C LYS A 140 -0.33 -12.35 -8.62
N ILE A 141 -0.29 -12.78 -9.88
CA ILE A 141 -0.01 -11.88 -11.01
C ILE A 141 -1.31 -11.58 -11.74
N GLU A 142 -1.72 -10.32 -11.78
CA GLU A 142 -2.89 -9.86 -12.51
C GLU A 142 -2.47 -8.99 -13.69
N ARG A 143 -2.99 -9.28 -14.88
CA ARG A 143 -2.80 -8.45 -16.07
C ARG A 143 -4.09 -7.68 -16.32
N ARG A 144 -4.02 -6.36 -16.28
CA ARG A 144 -5.14 -5.47 -16.63
C ARG A 144 -4.91 -4.88 -18.00
N ILE A 145 -5.93 -4.96 -18.84
CA ILE A 145 -5.95 -4.33 -20.16
C ILE A 145 -7.17 -3.43 -20.19
N TRP A 146 -6.97 -2.17 -20.55
CA TRP A 146 -8.06 -1.22 -20.72
C TRP A 146 -7.87 -0.40 -22.00
N GLY A 147 -8.99 -0.12 -22.66
CA GLY A 147 -9.03 0.76 -23.83
C GLY A 147 -9.33 2.20 -23.40
N THR A 148 -8.65 3.15 -24.01
CA THR A 148 -9.03 4.57 -24.02
C THR A 148 -9.19 5.04 -25.47
N ASP A 149 -9.72 6.24 -25.67
CA ASP A 149 -9.76 6.87 -27.01
C ASP A 149 -8.37 6.99 -27.65
N ASN A 150 -7.31 6.96 -26.82
CA ASN A 150 -5.91 7.05 -27.24
C ASN A 150 -5.23 5.68 -27.41
N GLY A 151 -5.98 4.58 -27.38
CA GLY A 151 -5.50 3.22 -27.64
C GLY A 151 -5.60 2.27 -26.44
N THR A 152 -5.02 1.10 -26.61
CA THR A 152 -5.02 0.04 -25.59
C THR A 152 -3.83 0.22 -24.65
N HIS A 153 -4.10 0.18 -23.36
CA HIS A 153 -3.08 0.20 -22.31
C HIS A 153 -3.09 -1.12 -21.56
N GLU A 154 -1.92 -1.50 -21.06
CA GLU A 154 -1.72 -2.71 -20.27
C GLU A 154 -0.96 -2.36 -18.99
N SER A 155 -1.36 -2.97 -17.88
CA SER A 155 -0.57 -3.05 -16.66
C SER A 155 -0.49 -4.49 -16.17
N VAL A 156 0.62 -4.80 -15.50
CA VAL A 156 0.79 -6.03 -14.74
C VAL A 156 0.94 -5.63 -13.28
N GLU A 157 0.04 -6.14 -12.46
CA GLU A 157 0.01 -5.97 -11.01
C GLU A 157 0.50 -7.26 -10.35
N HIS A 158 1.41 -7.11 -9.39
CA HIS A 158 1.86 -8.18 -8.52
C HIS A 158 1.27 -7.97 -7.13
N LEU A 159 0.44 -8.90 -6.67
CA LEU A 159 -0.31 -8.79 -5.43
C LEU A 159 0.14 -9.84 -4.42
N LEU A 160 0.38 -9.47 -3.17
CA LEU A 160 0.42 -10.42 -2.06
C LEU A 160 -1.01 -10.70 -1.62
N CYS A 161 -1.40 -11.97 -1.67
CA CYS A 161 -2.66 -12.45 -1.11
C CYS A 161 -2.34 -13.15 0.21
N SER A 162 -2.76 -12.57 1.33
CA SER A 162 -2.59 -13.10 2.70
C SER A 162 -3.94 -13.05 3.40
N GLY A 163 -4.48 -14.20 3.80
CA GLY A 163 -5.85 -14.30 4.33
C GLY A 163 -6.91 -13.69 3.39
N SER A 164 -7.68 -12.72 3.90
CA SER A 164 -8.69 -11.96 3.14
C SER A 164 -8.12 -10.72 2.42
N GLU A 165 -6.85 -10.39 2.65
CA GLU A 165 -6.24 -9.15 2.15
C GLU A 165 -5.49 -9.36 0.84
N LYS A 166 -5.56 -8.32 -0.01
CA LYS A 166 -4.78 -8.23 -1.24
C LYS A 166 -3.99 -6.94 -1.22
N ILE A 167 -2.67 -7.06 -1.19
CA ILE A 167 -1.76 -5.93 -1.10
C ILE A 167 -1.04 -5.82 -2.43
N LEU A 168 -1.16 -4.67 -3.09
CA LEU A 168 -0.35 -4.37 -4.27
C LEU A 168 1.11 -4.29 -3.86
N LEU A 169 1.96 -5.14 -4.42
CA LEU A 169 3.41 -5.09 -4.22
C LEU A 169 4.05 -4.17 -5.27
N LEU A 170 3.76 -4.43 -6.55
CA LEU A 170 4.32 -3.72 -7.70
C LEU A 170 3.27 -3.59 -8.81
N GLU A 171 3.33 -2.50 -9.57
CA GLU A 171 2.56 -2.28 -10.79
C GLU A 171 3.50 -1.76 -11.88
N SER A 172 3.50 -2.42 -13.04
CA SER A 172 4.25 -1.97 -14.21
C SER A 172 3.36 -1.84 -15.44
N ARG A 173 3.61 -0.79 -16.23
CA ARG A 173 2.90 -0.47 -17.48
C ARG A 173 3.77 -0.57 -18.73
N SER A 174 5.03 -0.99 -18.56
CA SER A 174 6.01 -1.11 -19.64
C SER A 174 6.69 -2.47 -19.61
N ASP A 175 7.08 -3.00 -20.77
CA ASP A 175 7.76 -4.29 -20.86
C ASP A 175 9.06 -4.35 -20.05
N SER A 176 9.79 -3.23 -19.96
CA SER A 176 11.00 -3.13 -19.15
C SER A 176 10.68 -3.17 -17.66
N GLY A 177 9.63 -2.46 -17.23
CA GLY A 177 9.12 -2.50 -15.85
C GLY A 177 8.67 -3.89 -15.45
N ILE A 178 7.85 -4.54 -16.29
CA ILE A 178 7.35 -5.91 -16.05
C ILE A 178 8.51 -6.91 -15.86
N LYS A 179 9.59 -6.77 -16.64
CA LYS A 179 10.79 -7.61 -16.49
C LYS A 179 11.56 -7.31 -15.21
N ALA A 180 11.63 -6.06 -14.79
CA ALA A 180 12.26 -5.67 -13.53
C ALA A 180 11.45 -6.18 -12.33
N ASP A 181 10.14 -5.93 -12.32
CA ASP A 181 9.23 -6.38 -11.26
C ASP A 181 9.26 -7.89 -11.10
N ARG A 182 9.27 -8.64 -12.21
CA ARG A 182 9.38 -10.10 -12.16
C ARG A 182 10.61 -10.58 -11.41
N LYS A 183 11.75 -9.89 -11.51
CA LYS A 183 12.97 -10.27 -10.76
C LYS A 183 12.78 -10.06 -9.27
N VAL A 184 12.25 -8.90 -8.87
CA VAL A 184 11.94 -8.56 -7.48
C VAL A 184 10.95 -9.57 -6.89
N ILE A 185 9.89 -9.90 -7.63
CA ILE A 185 8.87 -10.86 -7.20
C ILE A 185 9.40 -12.29 -7.08
N LEU A 186 10.28 -12.72 -7.99
CA LEU A 186 10.92 -14.04 -7.89
C LEU A 186 11.84 -14.12 -6.66
N GLU A 187 12.54 -13.03 -6.34
CA GLU A 187 13.38 -12.96 -5.16
C GLU A 187 12.55 -12.95 -3.86
N LEU A 188 11.49 -12.15 -3.81
CA LEU A 188 10.54 -12.13 -2.70
C LEU A 188 9.90 -13.51 -2.49
N SER A 189 9.42 -14.14 -3.57
CA SER A 189 8.86 -15.50 -3.54
C SER A 189 9.84 -16.49 -2.94
N ARG A 190 11.13 -16.40 -3.29
CA ARG A 190 12.18 -17.27 -2.74
C ARG A 190 12.45 -16.98 -1.26
N LEU A 191 12.59 -15.72 -0.87
CA LEU A 191 12.91 -15.31 0.50
C LEU A 191 11.77 -15.58 1.48
N ALA A 192 10.53 -15.33 1.04
CA ALA A 192 9.33 -15.54 1.83
C ALA A 192 8.72 -16.94 1.65
N ASN A 193 9.34 -17.81 0.85
CA ASN A 193 8.81 -19.14 0.51
C ASN A 193 7.34 -19.09 0.03
N LEU A 194 7.02 -18.11 -0.82
CA LEU A 194 5.67 -17.87 -1.32
C LEU A 194 5.49 -18.46 -2.71
N PRO A 195 4.46 -19.28 -2.96
CA PRO A 195 4.14 -19.70 -4.31
C PRO A 195 3.65 -18.50 -5.15
N ILE A 196 3.99 -18.50 -6.44
CA ILE A 196 3.48 -17.56 -7.43
C ILE A 196 2.34 -18.24 -8.20
N ARG A 197 1.19 -17.58 -8.30
CA ARG A 197 -0.03 -18.09 -8.96
C ARG A 197 -0.54 -17.13 -10.03
#